data_AF-A0A4Z1BWN8-F1
#
_entry.id   AF-A0A4Z1BWN8-F1
#
_cell.length_a   1.000
_cell.length_b   1.000
_cell.length_c   1.000
_cell.angle_alpha   90.00
_cell.angle_beta   90.00
_cell.angle_gamma   90.00
#
_symmetry.space_group_name_H-M   'P 1'
#
loop_
_entity.id
_entity.type
_entity.pdbx_description
1 polymer ?
#
loop_
_entity_poly.entity_id
_entity_poly.type
_entity_poly.pdbx_seq_one_letter_code
_entity_poly.pdbx_strand_id
1 'polypeptide(L)'
;MTAQIGEILSIDNQQYIIAEQPLYHYLKKFRNPPYFTPPSPTCWRGYYGKWELRNDELFLINFRGYLDDLNEVDMSYLFPKEKEVFARWYSGIVKIPQGKLLEFNQLTHTSIYEEDLMLCFENGKLIDYIVHSNCTNSEREVEI
;
A
#
# COMPACT_ATOMS: atom_id res chain seq x y z
N MET A 1 -15.06 13.91 -4.55
CA MET A 1 -14.84 12.45 -4.51
C MET A 1 -13.81 12.19 -3.43
N THR A 2 -14.11 11.37 -2.43
CA THR A 2 -13.16 11.07 -1.33
C THR A 2 -12.08 10.12 -1.82
N ALA A 3 -10.82 10.26 -1.39
CA ALA A 3 -9.77 9.33 -1.84
C ALA A 3 -10.04 7.89 -1.35
N GLN A 4 -9.69 6.90 -2.20
CA GLN A 4 -9.66 5.49 -1.80
C GLN A 4 -8.61 5.29 -0.71
N ILE A 5 -9.00 4.68 0.41
CA ILE A 5 -8.07 4.35 1.50
C ILE A 5 -7.05 3.31 1.04
N GLY A 6 -5.79 3.54 1.41
CA GLY A 6 -4.66 2.64 1.12
C GLY A 6 -4.73 1.33 1.90
N GLU A 7 -3.83 0.41 1.57
CA GLU A 7 -3.56 -0.76 2.42
C GLU A 7 -2.53 -0.38 3.51
N ILE A 8 -2.43 -1.17 4.58
CA ILE A 8 -1.46 -0.90 5.65
C ILE A 8 -0.25 -1.81 5.47
N LEU A 9 0.97 -1.27 5.46
CA LEU A 9 2.22 -2.02 5.50
C LEU A 9 2.91 -1.79 6.84
N SER A 10 3.31 -2.87 7.51
CA SER A 10 4.06 -2.83 8.77
C SER A 10 5.54 -3.15 8.51
N ILE A 11 6.46 -2.31 8.99
CA ILE A 11 7.91 -2.50 8.93
C ILE A 11 8.48 -2.10 10.30
N ASP A 12 9.26 -2.96 10.94
CA ASP A 12 9.86 -2.70 12.26
C ASP A 12 8.87 -2.14 13.30
N ASN A 13 7.67 -2.72 13.36
CA ASN A 13 6.53 -2.31 14.19
C ASN A 13 5.95 -0.91 13.88
N GLN A 14 6.43 -0.21 12.86
CA GLN A 14 5.82 1.02 12.34
C GLN A 14 4.81 0.67 11.24
N GLN A 15 3.71 1.42 11.16
CA GLN A 15 2.64 1.20 10.18
C GLN A 15 2.56 2.36 9.21
N TYR A 16 2.49 2.03 7.92
CA TYR A 16 2.39 2.98 6.82
C TYR A 16 1.16 2.67 5.99
N ILE A 17 0.46 3.72 5.54
CA ILE A 17 -0.60 3.58 4.55
C ILE A 17 0.07 3.66 3.18
N ILE A 18 -0.07 2.60 2.38
CA ILE A 18 0.51 2.50 1.04
C ILE A 18 -0.56 2.76 -0.02
N ALA A 19 -0.18 3.49 -1.08
CA ALA A 19 -1.07 3.79 -2.20
C ALA A 19 -1.21 2.59 -3.15
N GLU A 20 -0.18 1.75 -3.15
CA GLU A 20 -0.08 0.52 -3.89
C GLU A 20 -1.10 -0.50 -3.40
N GLN A 21 -1.46 -1.43 -4.28
CA GLN A 21 -2.51 -2.42 -4.01
C GLN A 21 -1.99 -3.83 -4.25
N PRO A 22 -1.06 -4.36 -3.42
CA PRO A 22 -0.46 -5.67 -3.67
C PRO A 22 -1.49 -6.81 -3.74
N LEU A 23 -2.62 -6.70 -3.02
CA LEU A 23 -3.69 -7.70 -3.07
C LEU A 23 -4.44 -7.63 -4.41
N TYR A 24 -4.65 -6.44 -4.95
CA TYR A 24 -5.30 -6.28 -6.24
C TYR A 24 -4.53 -6.97 -7.38
N HIS A 25 -3.20 -7.00 -7.30
CA HIS A 25 -2.37 -7.77 -8.25
C HIS A 25 -2.65 -9.28 -8.20
N TYR A 26 -3.02 -9.82 -7.04
CA TYR A 26 -3.49 -11.21 -6.92
C TYR A 26 -4.89 -11.37 -7.50
N LEU A 27 -5.83 -10.48 -7.12
CA LEU A 27 -7.22 -10.55 -7.58
C LEU A 27 -7.34 -10.48 -9.11
N LYS A 28 -6.48 -9.68 -9.76
CA LYS A 28 -6.41 -9.60 -11.24
C LYS A 28 -6.04 -10.91 -11.93
N LYS A 29 -5.50 -11.91 -11.23
CA LYS A 29 -5.15 -13.22 -11.81
C LYS A 29 -6.37 -14.13 -11.99
N PHE A 30 -7.48 -13.86 -11.31
CA PHE A 30 -8.70 -14.64 -11.49
C PHE A 30 -9.40 -14.25 -12.79
N ARG A 31 -9.89 -15.25 -13.53
CA ARG A 31 -10.74 -15.02 -14.71
C ARG A 31 -11.99 -14.22 -14.36
N ASN A 32 -12.57 -14.53 -13.20
CA ASN A 32 -13.70 -13.82 -12.60
C ASN A 32 -13.28 -13.40 -11.18
N PRO A 33 -12.68 -12.21 -11.00
CA PRO A 33 -12.28 -11.74 -9.68
C PRO A 33 -13.51 -11.57 -8.77
N PRO A 34 -13.40 -11.87 -7.47
CA PRO A 34 -14.48 -11.59 -6.54
C PRO A 34 -14.76 -10.09 -6.51
N TYR A 35 -16.03 -9.74 -6.55
CA TYR A 35 -16.48 -8.37 -6.30
C TYR A 35 -16.67 -8.18 -4.80
N PHE A 36 -16.14 -7.08 -4.28
CA PHE A 36 -16.36 -6.67 -2.89
C PHE A 36 -17.18 -5.38 -2.86
N THR A 37 -18.21 -5.37 -2.03
CA THR A 37 -19.13 -4.25 -1.84
C THR A 37 -18.45 -3.15 -1.02
N PRO A 38 -18.48 -1.89 -1.47
CA PRO A 38 -17.94 -0.76 -0.70
C PRO A 38 -18.63 -0.61 0.67
N PRO A 39 -17.93 -0.78 1.80
CA PRO A 39 -18.54 -0.60 3.12
C PRO A 39 -18.63 0.88 3.55
N SER A 40 -17.90 1.78 2.89
CA SER A 40 -17.82 3.19 3.27
C SER A 40 -17.48 4.11 2.08
N PRO A 41 -17.73 5.43 2.19
CA PRO A 41 -17.35 6.41 1.17
C PRO A 41 -15.83 6.59 0.97
N THR A 42 -15.00 5.94 1.78
CA THR A 42 -13.53 5.97 1.69
C THR A 42 -12.94 4.65 1.21
N CYS A 43 -13.72 3.56 1.15
CA CYS A 43 -13.27 2.23 0.74
C CYS A 43 -14.13 1.70 -0.41
N TRP A 44 -13.90 2.23 -1.61
CA TRP A 44 -14.63 1.87 -2.83
C TRP A 44 -14.24 0.51 -3.40
N ARG A 45 -13.05 -0.01 -3.07
CA ARG A 45 -12.63 -1.36 -3.48
C ARG A 45 -13.30 -2.48 -2.68
N GLY A 46 -14.00 -2.16 -1.59
CA GLY A 46 -14.73 -3.13 -0.77
C GLY A 46 -13.88 -3.99 0.17
N TYR A 47 -12.58 -3.73 0.28
CA TYR A 47 -11.70 -4.49 1.19
C TYR A 47 -10.56 -3.67 1.79
N TYR A 48 -10.00 -4.22 2.87
CA TYR A 48 -8.81 -3.75 3.56
C TYR A 48 -7.78 -4.88 3.59
N GLY A 49 -6.52 -4.52 3.35
CA GLY A 49 -5.38 -5.42 3.49
C GLY A 49 -4.38 -4.84 4.49
N LYS A 50 -3.83 -5.71 5.34
CA LYS A 50 -2.71 -5.41 6.21
C LYS A 50 -1.55 -6.33 5.90
N TRP A 51 -0.39 -5.72 5.67
CA TRP A 51 0.84 -6.37 5.28
C TRP A 51 1.90 -6.19 6.35
N GLU A 52 2.86 -7.10 6.31
CA GLU A 52 4.07 -7.06 7.12
C GLU A 52 5.25 -7.38 6.22
N LEU A 53 6.27 -6.55 6.27
CA LEU A 53 7.58 -6.83 5.71
C LEU A 53 8.46 -7.37 6.84
N ARG A 54 8.91 -8.62 6.70
CA ARG A 54 9.81 -9.26 7.67
C ARG A 54 10.78 -10.17 6.94
N ASN A 55 12.05 -10.17 7.33
CA ASN A 55 13.11 -10.95 6.70
C ASN A 55 13.13 -10.79 5.16
N ASP A 56 12.99 -9.55 4.67
CA ASP A 56 12.92 -9.21 3.25
C ASP A 56 11.77 -9.90 2.48
N GLU A 57 10.73 -10.35 3.19
CA GLU A 57 9.57 -11.03 2.61
C GLU A 57 8.27 -10.29 2.97
N LEU A 58 7.42 -10.08 1.97
CA LEU A 58 6.14 -9.42 2.10
C LEU A 58 5.03 -10.45 2.40
N PHE A 59 4.36 -10.27 3.54
CA PHE A 59 3.25 -11.13 3.97
C PHE A 59 1.95 -10.34 4.08
N LEU A 60 0.86 -10.90 3.58
CA LEU A 60 -0.49 -10.47 3.92
C LEU A 60 -0.85 -11.10 5.27
N ILE A 61 -0.97 -10.29 6.32
CA ILE A 61 -1.22 -10.75 7.70
C ILE A 61 -2.66 -10.52 8.15
N ASN A 62 -3.40 -9.68 7.44
CA ASN A 62 -4.83 -9.51 7.67
C ASN A 62 -5.53 -9.11 6.37
N PHE A 63 -6.73 -9.65 6.19
CA PHE A 63 -7.62 -9.27 5.11
C PHE A 63 -9.04 -9.17 5.65
N ARG A 64 -9.74 -8.12 5.23
CA ARG A 64 -11.15 -7.91 5.49
C ARG A 64 -11.83 -7.44 4.22
N GLY A 65 -12.69 -8.25 3.64
CA GLY A 65 -13.54 -7.89 2.50
C GLY A 65 -15.01 -7.83 2.90
N TYR A 66 -15.82 -7.18 2.07
CA TYR A 66 -17.27 -7.12 2.26
C TYR A 66 -17.96 -7.65 1.00
N LEU A 67 -18.88 -8.59 1.15
CA LEU A 67 -19.69 -9.14 0.06
C LEU A 67 -21.04 -8.43 -0.01
N ASP A 68 -22.00 -9.01 -0.74
CA ASP A 68 -23.38 -8.55 -0.78
C ASP A 68 -23.96 -8.41 0.64
N ASP A 69 -24.84 -7.42 0.81
CA ASP A 69 -25.43 -7.03 2.10
C ASP A 69 -24.40 -6.68 3.20
N LEU A 70 -23.18 -6.28 2.80
CA LEU A 70 -22.07 -5.94 3.70
C LEU A 70 -21.64 -7.10 4.62
N ASN A 71 -21.82 -8.34 4.16
CA ASN A 71 -21.30 -9.51 4.87
C ASN A 71 -19.77 -9.48 4.87
N GLU A 72 -19.17 -9.38 6.06
CA GLU A 72 -17.72 -9.35 6.23
C GLU A 72 -17.11 -10.74 6.02
N VAL A 73 -16.04 -10.80 5.22
CA VAL A 73 -15.23 -12.00 5.01
C VAL A 73 -13.78 -11.74 5.36
N ASP A 74 -13.10 -12.77 5.86
CA ASP A 74 -11.73 -12.71 6.32
C ASP A 74 -10.76 -13.42 5.37
N MET A 75 -9.52 -13.58 5.83
CA MET A 75 -8.42 -14.24 5.13
C MET A 75 -8.82 -15.57 4.49
N SER A 76 -9.68 -16.36 5.16
CA SER A 76 -10.08 -17.70 4.73
C SER A 76 -10.90 -17.72 3.44
N TYR A 77 -11.54 -16.60 3.08
CA TYR A 77 -12.30 -16.48 1.85
C TYR A 77 -11.42 -16.50 0.60
N LEU A 78 -10.27 -15.80 0.65
CA LEU A 78 -9.33 -15.75 -0.47
C LEU A 78 -8.24 -16.83 -0.37
N PHE A 79 -7.85 -17.20 0.86
CA PHE A 79 -6.77 -18.14 1.14
C PHE A 79 -7.21 -19.11 2.24
N PRO A 80 -7.94 -20.19 1.87
CA PRO A 80 -8.47 -21.14 2.83
C PRO A 80 -7.35 -21.75 3.69
N LYS A 81 -7.54 -21.75 5.02
CA LYS A 81 -6.65 -22.32 6.05
C LYS A 81 -5.34 -21.54 6.31
N GLU A 82 -5.09 -20.45 5.61
CA GLU A 82 -3.92 -19.62 5.85
C GLU A 82 -4.23 -18.53 6.86
N LYS A 83 -3.34 -18.33 7.84
CA LYS A 83 -3.43 -17.21 8.79
C LYS A 83 -2.74 -15.95 8.26
N GLU A 84 -1.73 -16.17 7.44
CA GLU A 84 -0.92 -15.16 6.77
C GLU A 84 -0.42 -15.76 5.45
N VAL A 85 -0.14 -14.92 4.46
CA VAL A 85 0.19 -15.40 3.12
C VAL A 85 1.41 -14.69 2.59
N PHE A 86 2.45 -15.46 2.25
CA PHE A 86 3.61 -14.93 1.52
C PHE A 86 3.19 -14.46 0.12
N ALA A 87 3.46 -13.20 -0.18
CA ALA A 87 3.00 -12.47 -1.36
C ALA A 87 3.76 -12.83 -2.64
N ARG A 88 3.97 -14.13 -2.92
CA ARG A 88 4.76 -14.63 -4.06
C ARG A 88 4.33 -14.08 -5.43
N TRP A 89 3.12 -13.53 -5.52
CA TRP A 89 2.54 -12.97 -6.72
C TRP A 89 2.95 -11.53 -7.00
N TYR A 90 3.47 -10.82 -6.01
CA TYR A 90 3.69 -9.38 -6.08
C TYR A 90 5.11 -9.07 -6.54
N SER A 91 5.22 -8.33 -7.63
CA SER A 91 6.44 -7.66 -8.07
C SER A 91 6.08 -6.22 -8.40
N GLY A 92 6.79 -5.26 -7.81
CA GLY A 92 6.44 -3.85 -7.89
C GLY A 92 7.19 -3.01 -6.88
N ILE A 93 6.96 -1.70 -6.93
CA ILE A 93 7.58 -0.74 -6.01
C ILE A 93 6.49 -0.27 -5.06
N VAL A 94 6.76 -0.34 -3.75
CA VAL A 94 5.92 0.27 -2.71
C VAL A 94 6.57 1.56 -2.23
N LYS A 95 5.88 2.68 -2.36
CA LYS A 95 6.38 3.98 -1.91
C LYS A 95 5.86 4.33 -0.52
N ILE A 96 6.77 4.70 0.38
CA ILE A 96 6.48 5.15 1.72
C ILE A 96 6.97 6.60 1.86
N PRO A 97 6.07 7.59 1.90
CA PRO A 97 6.45 8.96 2.19
C PRO A 97 6.92 9.10 3.64
N GLN A 98 8.05 9.78 3.84
CA GLN A 98 8.70 9.98 5.13
C GLN A 98 9.04 11.46 5.37
N GLY A 99 9.12 11.84 6.64
CA GLY A 99 9.42 13.21 7.05
C GLY A 99 8.20 14.15 7.01
N LYS A 100 8.46 15.45 6.93
CA LYS A 100 7.41 16.48 6.94
C LYS A 100 6.75 16.61 5.57
N LEU A 101 5.48 17.01 5.58
CA LEU A 101 4.77 17.43 4.38
C LEU A 101 5.40 18.74 3.87
N LEU A 102 5.97 18.69 2.67
CA LEU A 102 6.53 19.85 1.97
C LEU A 102 5.45 20.59 1.19
N GLU A 103 4.62 19.86 0.44
CA GLU A 103 3.59 20.45 -0.42
C GLU A 103 2.36 19.55 -0.50
N PHE A 104 1.17 20.16 -0.60
CA PHE A 104 -0.06 19.46 -0.92
C PHE A 104 -0.66 20.04 -2.22
N ASN A 105 -0.68 19.23 -3.27
CA ASN A 105 -1.30 19.59 -4.53
C ASN A 105 -2.82 19.37 -4.45
N GLN A 106 -3.58 20.46 -4.42
CA GLN A 106 -5.04 20.41 -4.29
C GLN A 106 -5.75 19.82 -5.52
N LEU A 107 -5.18 19.95 -6.71
CA LEU A 107 -5.79 19.44 -7.94
C LEU A 107 -5.66 17.92 -8.01
N THR A 108 -4.46 17.40 -7.76
CA THR A 108 -4.17 15.95 -7.82
C THR A 108 -4.40 15.25 -6.48
N HIS A 109 -4.75 15.99 -5.42
CA HIS A 109 -4.85 15.49 -4.05
C HIS A 109 -3.61 14.69 -3.61
N THR A 110 -2.43 15.12 -4.06
CA THR A 110 -1.16 14.45 -3.83
C THR A 110 -0.31 15.24 -2.86
N SER A 111 0.27 14.55 -1.87
CA SER A 111 1.20 15.12 -0.89
C SER A 111 2.64 14.80 -1.28
N ILE A 112 3.52 15.80 -1.18
CA ILE A 112 4.98 15.66 -1.31
C ILE A 112 5.59 15.79 0.08
N TYR A 113 6.37 14.79 0.49
CA TYR A 113 7.07 14.76 1.78
C TYR A 113 8.57 14.93 1.58
N GLU A 114 9.32 15.22 2.65
CA GLU A 114 10.78 15.40 2.62
C GLU A 114 11.52 14.25 1.93
N GLU A 115 11.06 13.01 2.15
CA GLU A 115 11.70 11.82 1.59
C GLU A 115 10.64 10.81 1.12
N ASP A 116 10.97 10.06 0.07
CA ASP A 116 10.21 8.89 -0.37
C ASP A 116 11.12 7.65 -0.26
N LEU A 117 10.76 6.69 0.59
CA LEU A 117 11.36 5.36 0.62
C LEU A 117 10.62 4.46 -0.37
N MET A 118 11.32 4.00 -1.40
CA MET A 118 10.80 3.11 -2.44
C MET A 118 11.33 1.71 -2.22
N LEU A 119 10.46 0.77 -1.88
CA LEU A 119 10.78 -0.64 -1.66
C LEU A 119 10.52 -1.45 -2.92
N CYS A 120 11.57 -2.07 -3.48
CA CYS A 120 11.48 -2.82 -4.72
C CYS A 120 11.27 -4.31 -4.44
N PHE A 121 10.12 -4.84 -4.85
CA PHE A 121 9.75 -6.24 -4.66
C PHE A 121 9.81 -7.05 -5.95
N GLU A 122 10.32 -8.28 -5.84
CA GLU A 122 10.24 -9.32 -6.86
C GLU A 122 9.73 -10.62 -6.24
N ASN A 123 8.59 -11.12 -6.75
CA ASN A 123 7.94 -12.35 -6.26
C ASN A 123 7.76 -12.38 -4.73
N GLY A 124 7.35 -11.25 -4.16
CA GLY A 124 7.14 -11.06 -2.73
C GLY A 124 8.41 -10.83 -1.91
N LYS A 125 9.60 -10.85 -2.52
CA LYS A 125 10.87 -10.57 -1.84
C LYS A 125 11.32 -9.14 -2.08
N LEU A 126 11.77 -8.47 -1.03
CA LEU A 126 12.45 -7.19 -1.15
C LEU A 126 13.84 -7.44 -1.73
N ILE A 127 14.11 -6.89 -2.91
CA ILE A 127 15.40 -7.06 -3.60
C ILE A 127 16.27 -5.80 -3.54
N ASP A 128 15.65 -4.63 -3.33
CA ASP A 128 16.34 -3.35 -3.29
C ASP A 128 15.46 -2.30 -2.60
N TYR A 129 16.05 -1.19 -2.20
CA TYR A 129 15.33 0.00 -1.74
C TYR A 129 16.05 1.28 -2.18
N ILE A 130 15.27 2.30 -2.52
CA ILE A 130 15.77 3.61 -2.95
C ILE A 130 15.21 4.66 -2.00
N VAL A 131 16.07 5.53 -1.47
CA VAL A 131 15.66 6.71 -0.72
C VAL A 131 15.81 7.93 -1.62
N HIS A 132 14.71 8.61 -1.90
CA HIS A 132 14.71 9.83 -2.69
C HIS A 132 14.40 11.03 -1.79
N SER A 133 15.33 11.98 -1.69
CA SER A 133 15.07 13.26 -1.00
C SER A 133 14.37 14.22 -1.94
N ASN A 134 13.24 14.77 -1.49
CA ASN A 134 12.46 15.79 -2.19
C ASN A 134 12.81 17.21 -1.73
N CYS A 135 13.75 17.36 -0.79
CA CYS A 135 14.22 18.67 -0.34
C CYS A 135 15.00 19.37 -1.46
N THR A 136 14.47 20.46 -1.99
CA THR A 136 15.24 21.37 -2.84
C THR A 136 16.26 22.11 -1.97
N ASN A 137 17.56 21.92 -2.24
CA ASN A 137 18.60 22.78 -1.68
C ASN A 137 18.37 24.21 -2.20
N SER A 138 17.84 25.10 -1.36
CA SER A 138 17.90 26.53 -1.59
C SER A 138 19.33 27.01 -1.35
N GLU A 139 20.26 26.68 -2.26
CA GLU A 139 21.60 27.27 -2.26
C GLU A 139 21.65 28.51 -3.15
N ARG A 140 21.65 29.66 -2.47
CA ARG A 140 22.43 30.89 -2.74
C ARG A 140 22.17 31.67 -4.04
N GLU A 141 21.37 32.73 -3.90
CA GLU A 141 21.77 34.04 -4.41
C GLU A 141 22.08 34.93 -3.19
N VAL A 142 23.35 34.94 -2.78
CA VAL A 142 23.92 36.13 -2.14
C VAL A 142 24.56 36.90 -3.27
N GLU A 143 23.81 37.84 -3.86
CA GLU A 143 24.43 38.91 -4.64
C GLU A 143 25.03 39.90 -3.63
N ILE A 144 26.34 40.11 -3.75
CA ILE A 144 27.11 41.17 -3.07
C ILE A 144 26.94 42.46 -3.88
#